data_AF-A0A2G6EE74-F1
#
_entry.id   AF-A0A2G6EE74-F1
#
_cell.length_a   1.000
_cell.length_b   1.000
_cell.length_c   1.000
_cell.angle_alpha   90.00
_cell.angle_beta   90.00
_cell.angle_gamma   90.00
#
_symmetry.space_group_name_H-M   'P 1'
#
loop_
_entity.id
_entity.type
_entity.pdbx_description
1 polymer ?
#
loop_
_entity_poly.entity_id
_entity_poly.type
_entity_poly.pdbx_seq_one_letter_code
_entity_poly.pdbx_strand_id
1 'polypeptide(L)'
;MSIDFRGRAEFSPCSNYRYLLERRFVPRARRENTVLFIGLNPSTADATSNDPTIHRCTRFAHDWGFDRLFVGNLFAWRSPWPEALFAADEPVGDANDEWLSRMARRSRVIVACWGRHGRRFERDEAVISLLHRRLMCLAINADGTPAHPLYQPANRELRPYVPGRTRKT
;
A
#
# COMPACT_ATOMS: atom_id res chain seq x y z
N MET A 1 -9.63 15.07 -15.59
CA MET A 1 -9.61 15.99 -14.43
C MET A 1 -8.68 15.43 -13.37
N SER A 2 -7.86 16.28 -12.75
CA SER A 2 -7.10 15.93 -11.54
C SER A 2 -8.04 15.91 -10.34
N ILE A 3 -7.88 14.93 -9.45
CA ILE A 3 -8.63 14.87 -8.19
C ILE A 3 -7.92 15.80 -7.20
N ASP A 4 -8.63 16.77 -6.65
CA ASP A 4 -8.10 17.62 -5.58
C ASP A 4 -7.94 16.80 -4.29
N PHE A 5 -6.83 17.00 -3.58
CA PHE A 5 -6.55 16.32 -2.32
C PHE A 5 -5.72 17.17 -1.38
N ARG A 6 -5.90 16.95 -0.07
CA ARG A 6 -4.93 17.33 0.96
C ARG A 6 -4.07 16.12 1.29
N GLY A 7 -2.75 16.26 1.17
CA GLY A 7 -1.83 15.15 1.39
C GLY A 7 -0.98 15.30 2.66
N ARG A 8 -0.50 14.17 3.17
CA ARG A 8 0.45 14.06 4.28
C ARG A 8 1.37 12.89 3.99
N ALA A 9 2.63 12.97 4.38
CA ALA A 9 3.59 11.87 4.29
C ALA A 9 4.42 11.84 5.57
N GLU A 10 4.70 10.64 6.08
CA GLU A 10 5.53 10.46 7.26
C GLU A 10 6.79 9.70 6.91
N PHE A 11 7.92 10.32 7.24
CA PHE A 11 9.25 9.83 6.93
C PHE A 11 10.03 9.59 8.23
N SER A 12 11.03 8.71 8.16
CA SER A 12 12.09 8.65 9.18
C SER A 12 12.87 9.97 9.24
N PRO A 13 13.57 10.27 10.35
CA PRO A 13 14.46 11.44 10.43
C PRO A 13 15.51 11.50 9.31
N CYS A 14 16.05 10.36 8.89
CA CYS A 14 17.00 10.27 7.77
C CYS A 14 16.36 10.35 6.39
N SER A 15 15.03 10.47 6.29
CA SER A 15 14.25 10.50 5.04
C SER A 15 14.37 9.28 4.11
N ASN A 16 15.12 8.25 4.49
CA ASN A 16 15.26 7.01 3.70
C ASN A 16 14.01 6.14 3.77
N TYR A 17 13.20 6.28 4.82
CA TYR A 17 11.98 5.51 5.02
C TYR A 17 10.76 6.39 4.89
N ARG A 18 9.69 5.88 4.24
CA ARG A 18 8.35 6.48 4.28
C ARG A 18 7.36 5.47 4.86
N TYR A 19 6.81 5.80 6.01
CA TYR A 19 5.90 4.92 6.75
C TYR A 19 4.43 5.12 6.40
N LEU A 20 4.07 6.32 5.92
CA LEU A 20 2.69 6.65 5.54
C LEU A 20 2.69 7.63 4.38
N LEU A 21 1.71 7.44 3.49
CA LEU A 21 1.20 8.46 2.60
C LEU A 21 -0.31 8.57 2.76
N GLU A 22 -0.83 9.79 2.93
CA GLU A 22 -2.26 10.09 3.00
C GLU A 22 -2.66 10.97 1.81
N ARG A 23 -3.84 10.67 1.25
CA ARG A 23 -4.60 11.57 0.38
C ARG A 23 -6.01 11.70 0.92
N ARG A 24 -6.45 12.91 1.20
CA ARG A 24 -7.80 13.18 1.69
C ARG A 24 -8.56 14.03 0.67
N PHE A 25 -9.73 13.56 0.26
CA PHE A 25 -10.53 14.16 -0.82
C PHE A 25 -11.63 15.10 -0.32
N VAL A 26 -11.91 15.07 0.98
CA VAL A 26 -12.95 15.90 1.63
C VAL A 26 -12.37 16.66 2.83
N PRO A 27 -12.94 17.83 3.21
CA PRO A 27 -12.42 18.61 4.34
C PRO A 27 -12.34 17.82 5.65
N ARG A 28 -13.37 17.00 5.93
CA ARG A 28 -13.46 16.16 7.14
C ARG A 28 -13.81 14.73 6.77
N ALA A 29 -12.79 13.89 6.61
CA ALA A 29 -12.96 12.48 6.28
C ALA A 29 -13.45 11.68 7.49
N ARG A 30 -14.51 10.88 7.30
CA ARG A 30 -14.96 9.93 8.32
C ARG A 30 -13.86 8.90 8.57
N ARG A 31 -13.68 8.49 9.84
CA ARG A 31 -12.68 7.45 10.17
C ARG A 31 -12.94 6.18 9.37
N GLU A 32 -14.19 5.77 9.28
CA GLU A 32 -14.63 4.52 8.66
C GLU A 32 -14.73 4.59 7.13
N ASN A 33 -14.55 5.76 6.50
CA ASN A 33 -14.52 5.86 5.03
C ASN A 33 -13.11 6.03 4.48
N THR A 34 -12.20 5.16 4.95
CA THR A 34 -10.80 5.13 4.51
C THR A 34 -10.46 3.78 3.89
N VAL A 35 -9.71 3.82 2.80
CA VAL A 35 -9.06 2.65 2.20
C VAL A 35 -7.56 2.73 2.42
N LEU A 36 -6.94 1.61 2.78
CA LEU A 36 -5.49 1.44 2.85
C LEU A 36 -5.04 0.58 1.65
N PHE A 37 -4.10 1.07 0.86
CA PHE A 37 -3.34 0.26 -0.10
C PHE A 37 -2.00 -0.12 0.52
N ILE A 38 -1.60 -1.39 0.36
CA ILE A 38 -0.30 -1.91 0.79
C ILE A 38 0.46 -2.38 -0.43
N GLY A 39 1.46 -1.59 -0.84
CA GLY A 39 2.36 -1.90 -1.95
C GLY A 39 3.66 -2.55 -1.49
N LEU A 40 4.62 -2.72 -2.41
CA LEU A 40 5.93 -3.29 -2.10
C LEU A 40 6.78 -2.34 -1.25
N ASN A 41 7.16 -1.20 -1.83
CA ASN A 41 7.98 -0.17 -1.21
C ASN A 41 7.63 1.23 -1.73
N PRO A 42 7.91 2.31 -0.97
CA PRO A 42 7.75 3.67 -1.43
C PRO A 42 8.66 4.01 -2.61
N SER A 43 8.17 4.83 -3.53
CA SER A 43 8.98 5.49 -4.56
C SER A 43 9.09 6.99 -4.23
N THR A 44 8.70 7.87 -5.16
CA THR A 44 8.96 9.32 -5.07
C THR A 44 7.83 10.15 -4.46
N ALA A 45 6.60 9.63 -4.35
CA ALA A 45 5.47 10.42 -3.86
C ALA A 45 5.63 10.93 -2.40
N ASP A 46 5.15 12.15 -2.15
CA ASP A 46 5.23 12.84 -0.87
C ASP A 46 3.89 13.51 -0.49
N ALA A 47 3.88 14.47 0.44
CA ALA A 47 2.65 15.14 0.88
C ALA A 47 1.96 15.95 -0.24
N THR A 48 2.68 16.36 -1.28
CA THR A 48 2.24 17.27 -2.34
C THR A 48 2.18 16.62 -3.72
N SER A 49 3.00 15.59 -3.97
CA SER A 49 3.18 15.00 -5.29
C SER A 49 2.81 13.51 -5.34
N ASN A 50 2.26 13.07 -6.48
CA ASN A 50 1.97 11.67 -6.77
C ASN A 50 2.97 11.13 -7.80
N ASP A 51 3.44 9.91 -7.57
CA ASP A 51 4.02 9.06 -8.61
C ASP A 51 2.89 8.32 -9.38
N PRO A 52 3.19 7.62 -10.50
CA PRO A 52 2.17 6.93 -11.29
C PRO A 52 1.32 5.93 -10.49
N THR A 53 1.93 5.23 -9.54
CA THR A 53 1.25 4.25 -8.67
C THR A 53 0.27 4.95 -7.75
N ILE A 54 0.70 6.03 -7.08
CA ILE A 54 -0.17 6.78 -6.17
C ILE A 54 -1.30 7.48 -6.92
N HIS A 55 -1.04 7.99 -8.12
CA HIS A 55 -2.09 8.54 -8.98
C HIS A 55 -3.17 7.48 -9.27
N ARG A 56 -2.75 6.24 -9.54
CA ARG A 56 -3.67 5.14 -9.79
C ARG A 56 -4.47 4.74 -8.56
N CYS A 57 -3.82 4.59 -7.41
CA CYS A 57 -4.51 4.31 -6.13
C CYS A 57 -5.48 5.43 -5.75
N THR A 58 -5.11 6.69 -5.98
CA THR A 58 -5.95 7.87 -5.71
C THR A 58 -7.23 7.82 -6.52
N ARG A 59 -7.15 7.50 -7.83
CA ARG A 59 -8.33 7.34 -8.67
C ARG A 59 -9.24 6.21 -8.19
N PHE A 60 -8.69 5.02 -7.94
CA PHE A 60 -9.49 3.91 -7.39
C PHE A 60 -10.21 4.29 -6.10
N ALA A 61 -9.50 4.89 -5.14
CA ALA A 61 -10.09 5.29 -3.87
C ALA A 61 -11.23 6.31 -4.04
N HIS A 62 -11.02 7.31 -4.90
CA HIS A 62 -12.03 8.32 -5.21
C HIS A 62 -13.24 7.73 -5.93
N ASP A 63 -13.02 6.93 -6.96
CA ASP A 63 -14.10 6.33 -7.78
C ASP A 63 -14.94 5.32 -6.97
N TRP A 64 -14.34 4.66 -5.97
CA TRP A 64 -15.06 3.83 -5.00
C TRP A 64 -15.76 4.63 -3.87
N GLY A 65 -15.68 5.96 -3.90
CA GLY A 65 -16.37 6.83 -2.94
C GLY A 65 -15.75 6.89 -1.54
N PHE A 66 -14.45 6.60 -1.40
CA PHE A 66 -13.75 6.80 -0.12
C PHE A 66 -13.45 8.29 0.11
N ASP A 67 -13.42 8.70 1.38
CA ASP A 67 -13.05 10.07 1.78
C ASP A 67 -11.52 10.26 1.83
N ARG A 68 -10.80 9.15 2.04
CA ARG A 68 -9.37 9.13 2.31
C ARG A 68 -8.72 7.84 1.82
N LEU A 69 -7.53 8.00 1.26
CA LEU A 69 -6.59 6.95 0.93
C LEU A 69 -5.40 7.01 1.89
N PHE A 70 -5.06 5.87 2.47
CA PHE A 70 -3.73 5.62 3.02
C PHE A 70 -2.95 4.71 2.08
N VAL A 71 -1.65 4.95 1.95
CA VAL A 71 -0.72 4.03 1.31
C VAL A 71 0.39 3.70 2.29
N GLY A 72 0.47 2.42 2.61
CA GLY A 72 1.59 1.80 3.31
C GLY A 72 2.30 0.82 2.38
N ASN A 73 3.39 0.25 2.86
CA ASN A 73 4.23 -0.63 2.06
C ASN A 73 4.77 -1.77 2.93
N LEU A 74 4.99 -2.94 2.32
CA LEU A 74 5.65 -4.06 3.00
C LEU A 74 7.01 -3.63 3.56
N PHE A 75 7.76 -2.87 2.80
CA PHE A 75 9.05 -2.31 3.18
C PHE A 75 8.96 -0.78 3.16
N ALA A 76 9.49 -0.09 4.17
CA ALA A 76 9.42 1.38 4.21
C ALA A 76 10.57 2.06 3.45
N TRP A 77 11.62 1.33 3.08
CA TRP A 77 12.75 1.88 2.34
C TRP A 77 12.32 2.48 0.98
N ARG A 78 12.64 3.76 0.78
CA ARG A 78 12.26 4.51 -0.42
C ARG A 78 13.22 4.21 -1.56
N SER A 79 12.69 3.65 -2.64
CA SER A 79 13.43 3.42 -3.87
C SER A 79 12.47 3.20 -5.05
N PRO A 80 12.72 3.78 -6.24
CA PRO A 80 11.99 3.38 -7.44
C PRO A 80 12.43 1.99 -7.96
N TRP A 81 13.54 1.45 -7.45
CA TRP A 81 14.18 0.21 -7.92
C TRP A 81 14.11 -0.89 -6.84
N PRO A 82 13.44 -2.04 -7.10
CA PRO A 82 13.38 -3.17 -6.17
C PRO A 82 14.76 -3.74 -5.79
N GLU A 83 15.74 -3.66 -6.68
CA GLU A 83 17.11 -4.14 -6.42
C GLU A 83 17.75 -3.34 -5.29
N ALA A 84 17.62 -2.01 -5.31
CA ALA A 84 18.13 -1.14 -4.25
C ALA A 84 17.35 -1.30 -2.94
N LEU A 85 16.06 -1.63 -3.00
CA LEU A 85 15.29 -2.02 -1.81
C LEU A 85 15.91 -3.25 -1.13
N PHE A 86 16.22 -4.31 -1.90
CA PHE A 86 16.72 -5.55 -1.33
C PHE A 86 18.21 -5.52 -0.97
N ALA A 87 18.92 -4.45 -1.36
CA ALA A 87 20.30 -4.19 -0.97
C ALA A 87 20.41 -3.30 0.28
N ALA A 88 19.31 -2.72 0.76
CA ALA A 88 19.30 -1.95 2.00
C ALA A 88 19.45 -2.87 3.22
N ASP A 89 20.23 -2.44 4.22
CA ASP A 89 20.49 -3.23 5.43
C ASP A 89 19.20 -3.51 6.21
N GLU A 90 18.38 -2.47 6.42
CA GLU A 90 17.12 -2.54 7.15
C GLU A 90 15.96 -2.11 6.25
N PRO A 91 15.51 -2.94 5.28
CA PRO A 91 14.55 -2.50 4.26
C PRO A 91 13.14 -2.32 4.81
N VAL A 92 12.80 -3.03 5.88
CA VAL A 92 11.48 -2.95 6.52
C VAL A 92 11.29 -1.59 7.19
N GLY A 93 12.31 -1.12 7.92
CA GLY A 93 12.29 0.09 8.72
C GLY A 93 11.53 -0.09 10.05
N ASP A 94 12.17 0.27 11.16
CA ASP A 94 11.75 -0.08 12.53
C ASP A 94 10.30 0.30 12.88
N ALA A 95 9.83 1.46 12.41
CA ALA A 95 8.48 1.95 12.72
C ALA A 95 7.40 1.45 11.74
N ASN A 96 7.75 0.72 10.69
CA ASN A 96 6.84 0.41 9.58
C ASN A 96 5.63 -0.43 10.03
N ASP A 97 5.87 -1.47 10.85
CA ASP A 97 4.80 -2.35 11.34
C ASP A 97 3.81 -1.62 12.25
N GLU A 98 4.30 -0.68 13.05
CA GLU A 98 3.45 0.16 13.87
C GLU A 98 2.55 1.05 13.01
N TRP A 99 3.12 1.68 11.98
CA TRP A 99 2.37 2.51 11.04
C TRP A 99 1.35 1.71 10.23
N LEU A 100 1.71 0.53 9.73
CA LEU A 100 0.78 -0.38 9.07
C LEU A 100 -0.41 -0.74 9.98
N SER A 101 -0.14 -1.10 11.23
CA SER A 101 -1.19 -1.41 12.22
C SER A 101 -2.08 -0.20 12.53
N ARG A 102 -1.49 0.99 12.65
CA ARG A 102 -2.23 2.26 12.87
C ARG A 102 -3.13 2.59 11.68
N MET A 103 -2.64 2.44 10.45
CA MET A 103 -3.41 2.68 9.23
C MET A 103 -4.54 1.65 9.09
N ALA A 104 -4.25 0.36 9.28
CA ALA A 104 -5.22 -0.72 9.14
C ALA A 104 -6.41 -0.58 10.11
N ARG A 105 -6.16 -0.19 11.38
CA ARG A 105 -7.22 0.09 12.35
C ARG A 105 -8.14 1.25 11.94
N ARG A 106 -7.64 2.17 11.12
CA ARG A 106 -8.38 3.34 10.63
C ARG A 106 -8.96 3.14 9.23
N SER A 107 -8.84 1.94 8.67
CA SER A 107 -9.31 1.63 7.32
C SER A 107 -10.43 0.60 7.34
N ARG A 108 -11.48 0.89 6.57
CA ARG A 108 -12.58 -0.04 6.33
C ARG A 108 -12.17 -1.15 5.38
N VAL A 109 -11.40 -0.80 4.36
CA VAL A 109 -10.87 -1.74 3.36
C VAL A 109 -9.35 -1.67 3.32
N ILE A 110 -8.71 -2.83 3.24
CA ILE A 110 -7.26 -2.96 3.03
C ILE A 110 -7.03 -3.69 1.71
N VAL A 111 -6.32 -3.05 0.79
CA VAL A 111 -6.02 -3.53 -0.55
C VAL A 111 -4.55 -3.93 -0.63
N ALA A 112 -4.30 -5.21 -0.82
CA ALA A 112 -2.99 -5.76 -1.11
C ALA A 112 -2.63 -5.54 -2.59
N CYS A 113 -1.40 -5.08 -2.88
CA CYS A 113 -0.93 -4.86 -4.25
C CYS A 113 0.61 -4.86 -4.40
N TRP A 114 1.30 -5.71 -3.64
CA TRP A 114 2.78 -5.76 -3.55
C TRP A 114 3.48 -6.62 -4.61
N GLY A 115 2.77 -7.46 -5.36
CA GLY A 115 3.33 -8.32 -6.40
C GLY A 115 4.32 -9.38 -5.89
N ARG A 116 4.99 -10.08 -6.81
CA ARG A 116 5.86 -11.23 -6.53
C ARG A 116 6.94 -10.96 -5.48
N HIS A 117 7.47 -9.74 -5.51
CA HIS A 117 8.60 -9.31 -4.69
C HIS A 117 8.23 -9.19 -3.20
N GLY A 118 6.94 -9.14 -2.86
CA GLY A 118 6.50 -9.12 -1.46
C GLY A 118 6.81 -10.39 -0.68
N ARG A 119 7.04 -11.52 -1.36
CA ARG A 119 7.45 -12.79 -0.73
C ARG A 119 8.90 -12.81 -0.25
N ARG A 120 9.72 -11.84 -0.68
CA ARG A 120 11.11 -11.76 -0.21
C ARG A 120 11.10 -11.56 1.30
N PHE A 121 11.95 -12.31 2.00
CA PHE A 121 12.02 -12.33 3.46
C PHE A 121 10.70 -12.71 4.15
N GLU A 122 9.81 -13.45 3.45
CA GLU A 122 8.48 -13.85 3.96
C GLU A 122 7.65 -12.64 4.43
N ARG A 123 7.93 -11.46 3.86
CA ARG A 123 7.45 -10.20 4.39
C ARG A 123 5.94 -10.03 4.22
N ASP A 124 5.38 -10.50 3.12
CA ASP A 124 3.94 -10.50 2.92
C ASP A 124 3.21 -11.35 3.96
N GLU A 125 3.71 -12.56 4.25
CA GLU A 125 3.17 -13.43 5.31
C GLU A 125 3.23 -12.76 6.69
N ALA A 126 4.36 -12.12 7.03
CA ALA A 126 4.52 -11.38 8.28
C ALA A 126 3.50 -10.22 8.39
N VAL A 127 3.28 -9.45 7.32
CA VAL A 127 2.29 -8.35 7.33
C VAL A 127 0.87 -8.90 7.37
N ILE A 128 0.56 -9.98 6.63
CA ILE A 128 -0.76 -10.62 6.69
C ILE A 128 -1.07 -11.07 8.12
N SER A 129 -0.09 -11.72 8.77
CA SER A 129 -0.20 -12.12 10.18
C SER A 129 -0.39 -10.89 11.06
N LEU A 130 0.51 -9.91 11.02
CA LEU A 130 0.45 -8.67 11.81
C LEU A 130 -0.94 -8.02 11.79
N LEU A 131 -1.51 -7.86 10.60
CA LEU A 131 -2.75 -7.12 10.44
C LEU A 131 -3.98 -7.85 10.97
N HIS A 132 -4.00 -9.20 10.97
CA HIS A 132 -5.16 -10.01 11.38
C HIS A 132 -6.50 -9.55 10.76
N ARG A 133 -6.46 -9.10 9.49
CA ARG A 133 -7.62 -8.52 8.79
C ARG A 133 -7.78 -9.14 7.41
N ARG A 134 -9.03 -9.23 6.96
CA ARG A 134 -9.34 -9.63 5.58
C ARG A 134 -8.76 -8.62 4.61
N LEU A 135 -7.94 -9.10 3.68
CA LEU A 135 -7.37 -8.30 2.60
C LEU A 135 -8.20 -8.45 1.32
N MET A 136 -8.24 -7.37 0.56
CA MET A 136 -8.79 -7.33 -0.80
C MET A 136 -7.64 -7.13 -1.80
N CYS A 137 -7.86 -7.38 -3.08
CA CYS A 137 -6.91 -7.03 -4.12
C CYS A 137 -7.66 -6.66 -5.41
N LEU A 138 -6.95 -5.96 -6.31
CA LEU A 138 -7.44 -5.66 -7.65
C LEU A 138 -7.33 -6.89 -8.57
N ALA A 139 -6.22 -7.62 -8.47
CA ALA A 139 -6.03 -8.87 -9.16
C ALA A 139 -5.05 -9.79 -8.45
N ILE A 140 -5.03 -11.05 -8.87
CA ILE A 140 -4.07 -12.05 -8.44
C ILE A 140 -3.23 -12.42 -9.67
N ASN A 141 -1.91 -12.33 -9.54
CA ASN A 141 -0.95 -12.76 -10.55
C ASN A 141 -0.92 -14.30 -10.66
N ALA A 142 -0.33 -14.83 -11.72
CA ALA A 142 -0.21 -16.29 -11.91
C ALA A 142 0.53 -17.00 -10.75
N ASP A 143 1.44 -16.30 -10.07
CA ASP A 143 2.18 -16.82 -8.91
C ASP A 143 1.39 -16.77 -7.58
N GLY A 144 0.15 -16.26 -7.61
CA GLY A 144 -0.71 -16.10 -6.42
C GLY A 144 -0.50 -14.79 -5.63
N THR A 145 0.40 -13.90 -6.06
CA THR A 145 0.60 -12.61 -5.39
C THR A 145 -0.40 -11.55 -5.87
N PRO A 146 -0.72 -10.52 -5.05
CA PRO A 146 -1.66 -9.49 -5.44
C PRO A 146 -1.01 -8.54 -6.46
N ALA A 147 -1.69 -8.30 -7.58
CA ALA A 147 -1.16 -7.52 -8.69
C ALA A 147 -0.97 -6.04 -8.35
N HIS A 148 0.07 -5.43 -8.92
CA HIS A 148 0.36 -4.01 -8.81
C HIS A 148 -0.76 -3.16 -9.45
N PRO A 149 -1.14 -2.00 -8.88
CA PRO A 149 -2.32 -1.25 -9.34
C PRO A 149 -2.12 -0.56 -10.69
N LEU A 150 -0.88 -0.19 -11.04
CA LEU A 150 -0.57 0.71 -12.17
C LEU A 150 -1.23 0.30 -13.50
N TYR A 151 -1.28 -1.00 -13.78
CA TYR A 151 -1.80 -1.54 -15.05
C TYR A 151 -3.19 -2.16 -14.95
N GLN A 152 -3.86 -2.06 -13.80
CA GLN A 152 -5.23 -2.57 -13.64
C GLN A 152 -6.23 -1.63 -14.32
N PRO A 153 -7.33 -2.11 -14.93
CA PRO A 153 -8.35 -1.27 -15.57
C PRO A 153 -9.11 -0.40 -14.56
N ALA A 154 -9.72 0.71 -15.00
CA ALA A 154 -10.29 1.71 -14.07
C ALA A 154 -11.56 1.22 -13.38
N ASN A 155 -12.37 0.44 -14.09
CA ASN A 155 -13.58 -0.20 -13.58
C ASN A 155 -13.30 -1.48 -12.78
N ARG A 156 -12.06 -1.68 -12.29
CA ARG A 156 -11.72 -2.89 -11.55
C ARG A 156 -12.39 -2.89 -10.19
N GLU A 157 -13.19 -3.91 -9.93
CA GLU A 157 -13.75 -4.16 -8.60
C GLU A 157 -12.77 -4.89 -7.70
N LEU A 158 -12.92 -4.67 -6.39
CA LEU A 158 -12.16 -5.38 -5.38
C LEU A 158 -12.67 -6.81 -5.23
N ARG A 159 -11.73 -7.74 -5.07
CA ARG A 159 -12.02 -9.13 -4.71
C ARG A 159 -11.25 -9.55 -3.47
N PRO A 160 -11.73 -10.55 -2.72
CA PRO A 160 -10.99 -11.08 -1.58
C PRO A 160 -9.63 -11.60 -2.00
N TYR A 161 -8.59 -11.22 -1.26
CA TYR A 161 -7.27 -11.80 -1.41
C TYR A 161 -7.14 -12.97 -0.44
N VAL A 162 -6.96 -14.18 -0.98
CA VAL A 162 -6.64 -15.38 -0.21
C VAL A 162 -5.20 -15.72 -0.54
N PRO A 163 -4.26 -15.58 0.42
CA PRO A 163 -2.88 -15.98 0.22
C PRO A 163 -2.85 -17.45 -0.20
N GLY A 164 -2.30 -17.72 -1.39
CA GLY A 164 -2.12 -19.09 -1.83
C GLY A 164 -1.15 -19.77 -0.89
N ARG A 165 -1.58 -20.84 -0.20
CA ARG A 165 -0.65 -21.75 0.46
C ARG A 165 0.25 -22.31 -0.64
N THR A 166 1.50 -21.88 -0.70
CA THR A 166 2.52 -22.62 -1.44
C THR A 166 2.53 -24.02 -0.83
N ARG A 167 2.04 -25.02 -1.57
CA ARG A 167 2.33 -26.41 -1.23
C ARG A 167 3.85 -26.50 -1.28
N LYS A 168 4.49 -26.69 -0.12
CA LYS A 168 5.85 -27.21 -0.08
C LYS A 168 5.76 -28.59 -0.75
N THR A 169 6.19 -28.67 -2.01
CA THR A 169 6.56 -29.94 -2.64
C THR A 169 7.86 -30.41 -2.03
#